data_AF-A0A821TBW3-F1
#
_entry.id   AF-A0A821TBW3-F1
#
_cell.length_a   1.000
_cell.length_b   1.000
_cell.length_c   1.000
_cell.angle_alpha   90.00
_cell.angle_beta   90.00
_cell.angle_gamma   90.00
#
_symmetry.space_group_name_H-M   'P 1'
#
loop_
_entity.id
_entity.type
_entity.pdbx_description
1 polymer ?
#
loop_
_entity_poly.entity_id
_entity_poly.type
_entity_poly.pdbx_seq_one_letter_code
_entity_poly.pdbx_strand_id
1 'polypeptide(L)'
;MIIFQIIAYGSYSVLVHLCEKNGVITFSSATMNFIIEFMKLLFSLNAFICLEQIHLNKIQFLSWFKQSIFYSIPAILYFINNNLAVHIQIYMDPTSYQILSNFKILTTAILYRLIMKKRLIKQQWFALILLFFGGLTYSLGTYKNSSFISKTMTNSTITMQEMYIHPLGIPMIVIYCTLSGLAGVYIEWILKRYYSESLHLQNIFLYTYGTFLNLISAISMMITTSKTINNLNLFHGFTFYTWLIVITQVLNGLIMSVIIKYSSNIIRLFVISFSLIITAFLSFFIFHINFNIYFFISFVTIICAFSLYYTKSITSNV
;
A
#
# COMPACT_ATOMS: atom_id res chain seq x y z
N MET A 1 -9.51 -9.49 -12.16
CA MET A 1 -9.37 -8.50 -11.07
C MET A 1 -8.05 -8.63 -10.29
N ILE A 2 -7.77 -9.78 -9.65
CA ILE A 2 -6.53 -9.96 -8.85
C ILE A 2 -5.25 -9.79 -9.68
N ILE A 3 -5.17 -10.38 -10.88
CA ILE A 3 -4.00 -10.25 -11.77
C ILE A 3 -3.76 -8.78 -12.14
N PHE A 4 -4.82 -8.06 -12.54
CA PHE A 4 -4.73 -6.63 -12.83
C PHE A 4 -4.21 -5.85 -11.62
N GLN A 5 -4.66 -6.21 -10.41
CA GLN A 5 -4.19 -5.58 -9.18
C GLN A 5 -2.70 -5.82 -8.92
N ILE A 6 -2.21 -7.03 -9.16
CA ILE A 6 -0.79 -7.37 -9.04
C ILE A 6 0.04 -6.52 -10.01
N ILE A 7 -0.44 -6.34 -11.25
CA ILE A 7 0.21 -5.51 -12.26
C ILE A 7 0.21 -4.03 -11.86
N ALA A 8 -0.95 -3.49 -11.48
CA ALA A 8 -1.09 -2.09 -11.09
C ALA A 8 -0.28 -1.73 -9.85
N TYR A 9 -0.20 -2.64 -8.87
CA TYR A 9 0.62 -2.44 -7.69
C TYR A 9 2.12 -2.56 -8.01
N GLY A 10 2.49 -3.48 -8.91
CA GLY A 10 3.87 -3.74 -9.29
C GLY A 10 4.48 -2.65 -10.17
N SER A 11 3.65 -1.95 -10.96
CA SER A 11 4.09 -0.83 -11.79
C SER A 11 4.32 0.45 -11.00
N TYR A 12 3.70 0.63 -9.83
CA TYR A 12 3.78 1.87 -9.06
C TYR A 12 5.22 2.29 -8.73
N SER A 13 6.03 1.39 -8.19
CA SER A 13 7.42 1.69 -7.78
C SER A 13 8.28 2.10 -8.97
N VAL A 14 8.10 1.44 -10.11
CA VAL A 14 8.79 1.76 -11.38
C VAL A 14 8.35 3.12 -11.90
N LEU A 15 7.05 3.44 -11.86
CA LEU A 15 6.53 4.73 -12.30
C LEU A 15 7.02 5.88 -11.42
N VAL A 16 7.12 5.67 -10.10
CA VAL A 16 7.71 6.64 -9.18
C VAL A 16 9.17 6.90 -9.55
N HIS A 17 9.95 5.85 -9.83
CA HIS A 17 11.35 6.01 -10.27
C HIS A 17 11.46 6.74 -11.62
N LEU A 18 10.49 6.59 -12.53
CA LEU A 18 10.45 7.36 -13.79
C LEU A 18 10.08 8.84 -13.58
N CYS A 19 9.51 9.20 -12.44
CA CYS A 19 9.23 10.58 -12.06
C CYS A 19 10.43 11.28 -11.41
N GLU A 20 11.46 10.54 -10.98
CA GLU A 20 12.66 11.11 -10.39
C GLU A 20 13.48 11.86 -11.45
N LYS A 21 13.77 13.14 -11.19
CA LYS A 21 14.68 13.95 -12.00
C LYS A 21 15.89 14.28 -11.14
N ASN A 22 17.09 13.87 -11.58
CA ASN A 22 18.35 14.07 -10.85
C ASN A 22 18.31 13.54 -9.40
N GLY A 23 17.60 12.42 -9.17
CA GLY A 23 17.46 11.82 -7.84
C GLY A 23 16.48 12.53 -6.91
N VAL A 24 15.71 13.52 -7.41
CA VAL A 24 14.71 14.25 -6.62
C VAL A 24 13.32 14.08 -7.23
N ILE A 25 12.36 13.72 -6.39
CA ILE A 25 10.95 13.68 -6.75
C ILE A 25 10.40 15.12 -6.68
N THR A 26 9.92 15.63 -7.81
CA THR A 26 9.51 17.04 -7.94
C THR A 26 8.09 17.32 -7.43
N PHE A 27 7.25 16.30 -7.32
CA PHE A 27 5.86 16.42 -6.86
C PHE A 27 5.75 16.17 -5.36
N SER A 28 4.74 16.80 -4.74
CA SER A 28 4.41 16.60 -3.34
C SER A 28 3.61 15.30 -3.13
N SER A 29 4.06 14.44 -2.21
CA SER A 29 3.31 13.23 -1.82
C SER A 29 1.94 13.54 -1.21
N ALA A 30 1.81 14.64 -0.45
CA ALA A 30 0.56 15.07 0.15
C ALA A 30 -0.49 15.47 -0.91
N THR A 31 -0.09 16.28 -1.90
CA THR A 31 -0.98 16.70 -3.00
C THR A 31 -1.40 15.52 -3.87
N MET A 32 -0.47 14.62 -4.19
CA MET A 32 -0.76 13.40 -4.95
C MET A 32 -1.78 12.51 -4.22
N ASN A 33 -1.60 12.28 -2.91
CA ASN A 33 -2.52 11.48 -2.10
C ASN A 33 -3.92 12.11 -2.04
N PHE A 34 -4.01 13.43 -1.92
CA PHE A 34 -5.28 14.15 -1.98
C PHE A 34 -6.01 13.92 -3.32
N ILE A 35 -5.32 14.10 -4.44
CA ILE A 35 -5.91 13.89 -5.78
C ILE A 35 -6.37 12.44 -5.96
N ILE A 36 -5.58 11.46 -5.50
CA ILE A 36 -5.93 10.04 -5.58
C ILE A 36 -7.21 9.74 -4.78
N GLU A 37 -7.31 10.20 -3.52
CA GLU A 37 -8.54 10.01 -2.74
C GLU A 37 -9.73 10.73 -3.36
N PHE A 38 -9.53 11.94 -3.91
CA PHE A 38 -10.59 12.73 -4.52
C PHE A 38 -11.14 12.06 -5.78
N MET A 39 -10.26 11.55 -6.64
CA MET A 39 -10.65 10.83 -7.84
C MET A 39 -11.36 9.51 -7.51
N LYS A 40 -10.94 8.79 -6.47
CA LYS A 40 -11.66 7.59 -5.97
C LYS A 40 -13.06 7.94 -5.46
N LEU A 41 -13.18 9.05 -4.72
CA LEU A 41 -14.47 9.55 -4.24
C LEU A 41 -15.40 9.87 -5.42
N LEU A 42 -14.93 10.65 -6.39
CA LEU A 42 -15.70 10.98 -7.59
C LEU A 42 -16.15 9.74 -8.36
N PHE A 43 -15.25 8.78 -8.56
CA PHE A 43 -15.60 7.52 -9.21
C PHE A 43 -16.68 6.76 -8.42
N SER A 44 -16.54 6.66 -7.09
CA SER A 44 -17.52 5.96 -6.25
C SER A 44 -18.89 6.65 -6.22
N LEU A 45 -18.94 7.99 -6.23
CA LEU A 45 -20.17 8.77 -6.32
C LEU A 45 -20.87 8.56 -7.67
N ASN A 46 -20.12 8.67 -8.77
CA ASN A 46 -20.68 8.47 -10.11
C ASN A 46 -21.19 7.03 -10.29
N ALA A 47 -20.44 6.04 -9.82
CA ALA A 47 -20.86 4.64 -9.88
C ALA A 47 -22.12 4.39 -9.03
N PHE A 48 -22.19 4.96 -7.82
CA PHE A 48 -23.37 4.86 -6.96
C PHE A 48 -24.62 5.47 -7.62
N ILE A 49 -24.50 6.68 -8.18
CA ILE A 49 -25.62 7.36 -8.85
C ILE A 49 -26.07 6.60 -10.10
N CYS A 50 -25.14 6.03 -10.87
CA CYS A 50 -25.45 5.35 -12.13
C CYS A 50 -26.05 3.94 -11.93
N LEU A 51 -25.60 3.21 -10.90
CA LEU A 51 -25.96 1.81 -10.72
C LEU A 51 -27.09 1.59 -9.73
N GLU A 52 -27.34 2.54 -8.82
CA GLU A 52 -28.32 2.37 -7.76
C GLU A 52 -29.51 3.30 -7.95
N GLN A 53 -30.71 2.72 -7.92
CA GLN A 53 -31.94 3.50 -7.91
C GLN A 53 -32.12 4.13 -6.54
N ILE A 54 -31.93 5.45 -6.48
CA ILE A 54 -31.94 6.22 -5.24
C ILE A 54 -33.38 6.54 -4.85
N HIS A 55 -33.92 5.79 -3.88
CA HIS A 55 -35.12 6.20 -3.12
C HIS A 55 -34.70 6.63 -1.70
N LEU A 56 -34.38 7.91 -1.53
CA LEU A 56 -33.90 8.45 -0.26
C LEU A 56 -35.04 8.71 0.73
N ASN A 57 -35.14 7.87 1.75
CA ASN A 57 -35.94 8.16 2.94
C ASN A 57 -35.09 8.85 4.01
N LYS A 58 -35.65 9.83 4.75
CA LYS A 58 -34.93 10.56 5.83
C LYS A 58 -34.31 9.62 6.88
N ILE A 59 -35.00 8.53 7.21
CA ILE A 59 -34.54 7.51 8.17
C ILE A 59 -33.26 6.81 7.65
N GLN A 60 -33.21 6.52 6.35
CA GLN A 60 -32.07 5.87 5.72
C GLN A 60 -30.86 6.80 5.70
N PHE A 61 -31.05 8.09 5.41
CA PHE A 61 -29.98 9.09 5.49
C PHE A 61 -29.36 9.19 6.89
N LEU A 62 -30.18 9.23 7.95
CA LEU A 62 -29.66 9.27 9.32
C LEU A 62 -28.89 8.00 9.69
N SER A 63 -29.34 6.83 9.20
CA SER A 63 -28.64 5.56 9.41
C SER A 63 -27.27 5.55 8.71
N TRP A 64 -27.19 6.06 7.48
CA TRP A 64 -25.96 6.20 6.70
C TRP A 64 -24.97 7.13 7.38
N PHE A 65 -25.43 8.25 7.94
CA PHE A 65 -24.55 9.16 8.69
C PHE A 65 -23.96 8.50 9.95
N LYS A 66 -24.76 7.75 10.71
CA LYS A 66 -24.24 7.00 11.88
C LYS A 66 -23.25 5.92 11.46
N GLN A 67 -23.49 5.27 10.33
CA GLN A 67 -22.63 4.23 9.78
C GLN A 67 -21.31 4.81 9.27
N SER A 68 -21.34 5.95 8.59
CA SER A 68 -20.16 6.56 7.97
C SER A 68 -19.07 6.89 9.00
N ILE A 69 -19.45 7.27 10.22
CA ILE A 69 -18.51 7.57 11.31
C ILE A 69 -17.53 6.41 11.55
N PHE A 70 -17.96 5.14 11.43
CA PHE A 70 -17.06 4.00 11.60
C PHE A 70 -16.02 3.87 10.48
N TYR A 71 -16.28 4.42 9.29
CA TYR A 71 -15.32 4.47 8.18
C TYR A 71 -14.26 5.57 8.36
N SER A 72 -14.45 6.50 9.30
CA SER A 72 -13.42 7.48 9.65
C SER A 72 -12.17 6.81 10.26
N ILE A 73 -12.34 5.74 11.04
CA ILE A 73 -11.25 5.02 11.71
C ILE A 73 -10.24 4.47 10.69
N PRO A 74 -10.62 3.63 9.70
CA PRO A 74 -9.67 3.15 8.70
C PRO A 74 -9.09 4.29 7.85
N ALA A 75 -9.85 5.35 7.57
CA ALA A 75 -9.34 6.52 6.86
C ALA A 75 -8.22 7.23 7.64
N ILE A 76 -8.40 7.45 8.95
CA ILE A 76 -7.38 8.02 9.84
C ILE A 76 -6.15 7.10 9.90
N LEU A 77 -6.35 5.79 10.07
CA LEU A 77 -5.24 4.84 10.13
C LEU A 77 -4.44 4.81 8.82
N TYR A 78 -5.11 4.81 7.66
CA TYR A 78 -4.42 4.88 6.36
C TYR A 78 -3.69 6.21 6.16
N PHE A 79 -4.32 7.32 6.56
CA PHE A 79 -3.70 8.65 6.49
C PHE A 79 -2.41 8.73 7.33
N ILE A 80 -2.47 8.32 8.60
CA ILE A 80 -1.30 8.32 9.49
C ILE A 80 -0.24 7.36 8.93
N ASN A 81 -0.63 6.15 8.51
CA ASN A 81 0.29 5.15 7.98
C ASN A 81 1.04 5.63 6.73
N ASN A 82 0.35 6.31 5.80
CA ASN A 82 0.96 6.84 4.58
C ASN A 82 1.94 7.98 4.86
N ASN A 83 1.59 8.91 5.77
CA ASN A 83 2.51 10.00 6.15
C ASN A 83 3.71 9.48 6.95
N LEU A 84 3.48 8.52 7.85
CA LEU A 84 4.53 7.87 8.62
C LEU A 84 5.53 7.13 7.73
N ALA A 85 5.08 6.51 6.63
CA ALA A 85 5.96 5.87 5.64
C ALA A 85 6.99 6.84 5.04
N VAL A 86 6.59 8.09 4.81
CA VAL A 86 7.49 9.14 4.30
C VAL A 86 8.38 9.65 5.43
N HIS A 87 7.80 9.92 6.60
CA HIS A 87 8.52 10.47 7.75
C HIS A 87 9.62 9.53 8.29
N ILE A 88 9.38 8.22 8.28
CA ILE A 88 10.36 7.22 8.71
C ILE A 88 11.67 7.30 7.91
N GLN A 89 11.61 7.69 6.63
CA GLN A 89 12.79 7.77 5.77
C GLN A 89 13.77 8.88 6.18
N ILE A 90 13.39 9.77 7.09
CA ILE A 90 14.31 10.72 7.74
C ILE A 90 15.21 10.01 8.76
N TYR A 91 14.72 8.93 9.37
CA TYR A 91 15.39 8.20 10.46
C TYR A 91 16.01 6.87 10.02
N MET A 92 15.70 6.37 8.82
CA MET A 92 16.32 5.18 8.25
C MET A 92 16.36 5.27 6.74
N ASP A 93 17.34 4.61 6.12
CA ASP A 93 17.41 4.59 4.66
C ASP A 93 16.23 3.82 4.04
N PRO A 94 15.90 4.08 2.75
CA PRO A 94 14.80 3.40 2.07
C PRO A 94 14.93 1.87 2.02
N THR A 95 16.15 1.32 2.04
CA THR A 95 16.35 -0.13 1.97
C THR A 95 16.09 -0.79 3.32
N SER A 96 16.58 -0.21 4.42
CA SER A 96 16.23 -0.60 5.79
C SER A 96 14.72 -0.51 6.02
N TYR A 97 14.08 0.58 5.56
CA TYR A 97 12.62 0.73 5.61
C TYR A 97 11.91 -0.41 4.86
N GLN A 98 12.32 -0.74 3.63
CA GLN A 98 11.70 -1.81 2.86
C GLN A 98 11.81 -3.17 3.56
N ILE A 99 13.00 -3.52 4.04
CA ILE A 99 13.26 -4.78 4.76
C ILE A 99 12.35 -4.87 6.00
N LEU A 100 12.40 -3.85 6.86
CA LEU A 100 11.64 -3.85 8.12
C LEU A 100 10.13 -3.70 7.91
N SER A 101 9.69 -3.08 6.82
CA SER A 101 8.26 -2.96 6.51
C SER A 101 7.58 -4.31 6.23
N ASN A 102 8.34 -5.36 5.89
CA ASN A 102 7.79 -6.70 5.66
C ASN A 102 7.16 -7.30 6.92
N PHE A 103 7.55 -6.84 8.13
CA PHE A 103 6.91 -7.24 9.38
C PHE A 103 5.39 -6.94 9.40
N LYS A 104 4.90 -6.03 8.54
CA LYS A 104 3.46 -5.81 8.33
C LYS A 104 2.68 -7.08 7.97
N ILE A 105 3.32 -8.07 7.36
CA ILE A 105 2.70 -9.36 7.03
C ILE A 105 2.32 -10.10 8.31
N LEU A 106 3.26 -10.21 9.25
CA LEU A 106 3.06 -10.90 10.53
C LEU A 106 2.11 -10.12 11.45
N THR A 107 2.26 -8.79 11.55
CA THR A 107 1.33 -7.97 12.35
C THR A 107 -0.09 -8.07 11.82
N THR A 108 -0.27 -8.03 10.50
CA THR A 108 -1.59 -8.22 9.87
C THR A 108 -2.17 -9.59 10.18
N ALA A 109 -1.37 -10.67 10.15
CA ALA A 109 -1.83 -12.02 10.48
C ALA A 109 -2.32 -12.15 11.93
N ILE A 110 -1.58 -11.58 12.87
CA ILE A 110 -1.94 -11.55 14.30
C ILE A 110 -3.24 -10.75 14.49
N LEU A 111 -3.30 -9.54 13.95
CA LEU A 111 -4.48 -8.68 14.05
C LEU A 111 -5.70 -9.27 13.35
N TYR A 112 -5.51 -9.96 12.22
CA TYR A 112 -6.55 -10.68 11.52
C TYR A 112 -7.18 -11.74 12.43
N ARG A 113 -6.36 -12.55 13.10
CA ARG A 113 -6.85 -13.55 14.06
C ARG A 113 -7.59 -12.91 15.23
N LEU A 114 -7.08 -11.81 15.78
CA LEU A 114 -7.66 -11.13 16.95
C LEU A 114 -8.99 -10.42 16.63
N ILE A 115 -9.05 -9.65 15.54
CA ILE A 115 -10.19 -8.78 15.20
C ILE A 115 -11.25 -9.55 14.41
N MET A 116 -10.85 -10.31 13.38
CA MET A 116 -11.81 -11.09 12.56
C MET A 116 -12.29 -12.36 13.29
N LYS A 117 -11.65 -12.72 14.41
CA LYS A 117 -11.92 -13.94 15.20
C LYS A 117 -11.87 -15.24 14.37
N LYS A 118 -11.21 -15.21 13.20
CA LYS A 118 -11.00 -16.37 12.34
C LYS A 118 -9.73 -17.10 12.75
N ARG A 119 -9.84 -18.42 12.94
CA ARG A 119 -8.70 -19.28 13.29
C ARG A 119 -7.88 -19.56 12.04
N LEU A 120 -6.59 -19.21 12.09
CA LEU A 120 -5.59 -19.62 11.10
C LEU A 120 -5.01 -20.98 11.52
N ILE A 121 -5.06 -21.95 10.62
CA ILE A 121 -4.48 -23.29 10.84
C ILE A 121 -2.94 -23.18 10.88
N LYS A 122 -2.25 -24.12 11.53
CA LYS A 122 -0.78 -24.16 11.60
C LYS A 122 -0.11 -24.02 10.22
N GLN A 123 -0.66 -24.67 9.19
CA GLN A 123 -0.21 -24.54 7.81
C GLN A 123 -0.31 -23.09 7.31
N GLN A 124 -1.44 -22.41 7.52
CA GLN A 124 -1.62 -21.02 7.11
C GLN A 124 -0.67 -20.05 7.83
N TRP A 125 -0.37 -20.31 9.11
CA TRP A 125 0.67 -19.57 9.83
C TRP A 125 2.04 -19.73 9.19
N PHE A 126 2.42 -20.98 8.89
CA PHE A 126 3.69 -21.26 8.22
C PHE A 126 3.77 -20.62 6.84
N ALA A 127 2.69 -20.64 6.06
CA ALA A 127 2.62 -19.93 4.79
C ALA A 127 2.85 -18.43 4.92
N LEU A 128 2.28 -17.78 5.96
CA LEU A 128 2.47 -16.35 6.18
C LEU A 128 3.89 -16.00 6.65
N ILE A 129 4.54 -16.91 7.40
CA ILE A 129 5.96 -16.78 7.76
C ILE A 129 6.84 -16.93 6.50
N LEU A 130 6.55 -17.90 5.63
CA LEU A 130 7.22 -18.03 4.35
C LEU A 130 7.03 -16.80 3.47
N LEU A 131 5.81 -16.23 3.43
CA LEU A 131 5.53 -14.99 2.70
C LEU A 131 6.37 -13.82 3.22
N PHE A 132 6.51 -13.72 4.54
CA PHE A 132 7.40 -12.75 5.19
C PHE A 132 8.86 -12.91 4.75
N PHE A 133 9.39 -14.14 4.75
CA PHE A 133 10.75 -14.40 4.26
C PHE A 133 10.89 -14.14 2.75
N GLY A 134 9.85 -14.41 1.95
CA GLY A 134 9.83 -14.06 0.53
C GLY A 134 9.95 -12.55 0.30
N GLY A 135 9.23 -11.73 1.06
CA GLY A 135 9.36 -10.27 1.02
C GLY A 135 10.73 -9.78 1.51
N LEU A 136 11.25 -10.35 2.61
CA LEU A 136 12.58 -10.00 3.13
C LEU A 136 13.70 -10.32 2.13
N THR A 137 13.68 -11.52 1.55
CA THR A 137 14.69 -11.94 0.57
C THR A 137 14.65 -11.06 -0.68
N TYR A 138 13.46 -10.65 -1.14
CA TYR A 138 13.32 -9.66 -2.21
C TYR A 138 13.99 -8.33 -1.85
N SER A 139 13.66 -7.75 -0.70
CA SER A 139 14.22 -6.46 -0.25
C SER A 139 15.73 -6.50 -0.03
N LEU A 140 16.28 -7.65 0.39
CA LEU A 140 17.73 -7.85 0.45
C LEU A 140 18.37 -7.94 -0.94
N GLY A 141 17.66 -8.56 -1.89
CA GLY A 141 18.06 -8.62 -3.29
C GLY A 141 18.15 -7.23 -3.93
N THR A 142 17.17 -6.36 -3.70
CA THR A 142 17.20 -4.99 -4.25
C THR A 142 18.38 -4.19 -3.73
N TYR A 143 18.72 -4.29 -2.43
CA TYR A 143 19.91 -3.67 -1.83
C TYR A 143 21.23 -4.18 -2.43
N LYS A 144 21.35 -5.49 -2.68
CA LYS A 144 22.57 -6.05 -3.28
C LYS A 144 22.75 -5.64 -4.72
N ASN A 145 21.66 -5.50 -5.48
CA ASN A 145 21.73 -5.00 -6.84
C ASN A 145 22.12 -3.52 -6.89
N SER A 146 21.54 -2.67 -6.04
CA SER A 146 21.90 -1.24 -5.99
C SER A 146 23.37 -1.03 -5.60
N SER A 147 23.86 -1.77 -4.60
CA SER A 147 25.27 -1.71 -4.17
C SER A 147 26.26 -2.30 -5.18
N PHE A 148 25.83 -3.25 -6.03
CA PHE A 148 26.65 -3.74 -7.13
C PHE A 148 26.72 -2.71 -8.27
N ILE A 149 25.58 -2.13 -8.66
CA ILE A 149 25.51 -1.11 -9.73
C ILE A 149 26.38 0.11 -9.37
N SER A 150 26.32 0.58 -8.11
CA SER A 150 27.14 1.71 -7.67
C SER A 150 28.64 1.39 -7.77
N LYS A 151 29.07 0.20 -7.35
CA LYS A 151 30.48 -0.24 -7.46
C LYS A 151 30.98 -0.34 -8.89
N THR A 152 30.14 -0.76 -9.84
CA THR A 152 30.53 -0.86 -11.26
C THR A 152 30.62 0.49 -11.96
N MET A 153 29.86 1.49 -11.51
CA MET A 153 29.81 2.82 -12.13
C MET A 153 30.91 3.77 -11.61
N THR A 154 31.47 3.51 -10.43
CA THR A 154 32.54 4.35 -9.86
C THR A 154 33.77 3.50 -9.48
N ASN A 155 34.80 3.50 -10.34
CA ASN A 155 36.15 3.03 -9.99
C ASN A 155 36.87 3.92 -8.95
N SER A 156 36.15 4.78 -8.23
CA SER A 156 36.68 5.68 -7.21
C SER A 156 36.03 5.40 -5.83
N THR A 157 36.89 5.43 -4.81
CA THR A 157 36.68 5.01 -3.41
C THR A 157 35.73 5.91 -2.61
N ILE A 158 34.45 6.00 -2.96
CA ILE A 158 33.49 6.82 -2.18
C ILE A 158 32.23 6.02 -1.79
N THR A 159 32.08 5.91 -0.46
CA THR A 159 30.93 5.53 0.38
C THR A 159 30.05 4.41 -0.13
N MET A 160 30.24 3.21 0.45
CA MET A 160 29.16 2.24 0.57
C MET A 160 27.91 2.97 1.05
N GLN A 161 26.78 2.79 0.39
CA GLN A 161 25.49 3.20 0.94
C GLN A 161 25.22 2.24 2.12
N GLU A 162 25.77 2.59 3.27
CA GLU A 162 25.64 1.81 4.49
C GLU A 162 24.18 1.86 4.92
N MET A 163 23.61 0.69 5.19
CA MET A 163 22.29 0.63 5.82
C MET A 163 22.39 1.36 7.16
N TYR A 164 21.58 2.39 7.34
CA TYR A 164 21.55 3.17 8.57
C TYR A 164 20.16 3.14 9.17
N ILE A 165 20.13 2.86 10.47
CA ILE A 165 18.90 2.88 11.26
C ILE A 165 19.19 3.75 12.48
N HIS A 166 18.60 4.94 12.51
CA HIS A 166 18.59 5.73 13.72
C HIS A 166 17.73 5.01 14.77
N PRO A 167 18.11 4.97 16.06
CA PRO A 167 17.36 4.25 17.10
C PRO A 167 15.87 4.62 17.18
N LEU A 168 15.52 5.90 16.93
CA LEU A 168 14.13 6.37 16.86
C LEU A 168 13.33 5.78 15.68
N GLY A 169 13.99 5.29 14.63
CA GLY A 169 13.33 4.65 13.49
C GLY A 169 12.71 3.29 13.87
N ILE A 170 13.28 2.57 14.82
CA ILE A 170 12.80 1.25 15.26
C ILE A 170 11.37 1.31 15.85
N PRO A 171 11.07 2.15 16.86
CA PRO A 171 9.70 2.26 17.35
C PRO A 171 8.74 2.79 16.27
N MET A 172 9.19 3.69 15.39
CA MET A 172 8.34 4.19 14.30
C MET A 172 7.96 3.10 13.30
N ILE A 173 8.87 2.19 12.92
CA ILE A 173 8.55 1.11 11.97
C ILE A 173 7.63 0.06 12.60
N VAL A 174 7.74 -0.18 13.91
CA VAL A 174 6.81 -1.05 14.65
C VAL A 174 5.40 -0.44 14.65
N ILE A 175 5.29 0.86 14.93
CA ILE A 175 4.02 1.60 14.85
C ILE A 175 3.46 1.57 13.41
N TYR A 176 4.31 1.78 12.40
CA TYR A 176 3.91 1.68 10.99
C TYR A 176 3.34 0.29 10.64
N CYS A 177 4.05 -0.79 10.99
CA CYS A 177 3.61 -2.15 10.68
C CYS A 177 2.31 -2.52 11.39
N THR A 178 2.12 -2.06 12.63
CA THR A 178 0.88 -2.28 13.39
C THR A 178 -0.29 -1.47 12.83
N LEU A 179 -0.10 -0.19 12.51
CA LEU A 179 -1.12 0.66 11.87
C LEU A 179 -1.53 0.13 10.49
N SER A 180 -0.58 -0.31 9.67
CA SER A 180 -0.85 -0.91 8.34
C SER A 180 -1.71 -2.18 8.43
N GLY A 181 -1.42 -3.03 9.43
CA GLY A 181 -2.21 -4.23 9.72
C GLY A 181 -3.59 -3.89 10.28
N LEU A 182 -3.67 -2.98 11.25
CA LEU A 182 -4.91 -2.53 11.87
C LEU A 182 -5.86 -1.91 10.84
N ALA A 183 -5.36 -0.98 10.02
CA ALA A 183 -6.14 -0.34 8.96
C ALA A 183 -6.76 -1.37 8.01
N GLY A 184 -5.93 -2.33 7.56
CA GLY A 184 -6.34 -3.39 6.64
C GLY A 184 -7.39 -4.34 7.22
N VAL A 185 -7.19 -4.79 8.45
CA VAL A 185 -8.13 -5.72 9.10
C VAL A 185 -9.41 -5.01 9.51
N TYR A 186 -9.33 -3.77 9.98
CA TYR A 186 -10.51 -2.98 10.32
C TYR A 186 -11.35 -2.67 9.08
N ILE A 187 -10.73 -2.32 7.94
CA ILE A 187 -11.49 -2.08 6.71
C ILE A 187 -12.20 -3.36 6.23
N GLU A 188 -11.56 -4.53 6.35
CA GLU A 188 -12.21 -5.81 6.07
C GLU A 188 -13.41 -6.04 7.00
N TRP A 189 -13.23 -5.81 8.29
CA TRP A 189 -14.27 -6.00 9.29
C TRP A 189 -15.48 -5.11 9.03
N ILE A 190 -15.30 -3.81 8.78
CA ILE A 190 -16.42 -2.89 8.58
C ILE A 190 -17.14 -3.13 7.24
N LEU A 191 -16.41 -3.41 6.15
CA LEU A 191 -17.01 -3.73 4.84
C LEU A 191 -17.88 -4.99 4.92
N LYS A 192 -17.41 -6.00 5.66
CA LYS A 192 -18.15 -7.26 5.84
C LYS A 192 -19.25 -7.19 6.89
N ARG A 193 -19.14 -6.30 7.87
CA ARG A 193 -20.23 -6.05 8.84
C ARG A 193 -21.49 -5.53 8.15
N TYR A 194 -21.32 -4.74 7.09
CA TYR A 194 -22.41 -4.19 6.29
C TYR A 194 -22.43 -4.79 4.89
N TYR A 195 -22.31 -6.11 4.77
CA TYR A 195 -22.17 -6.80 3.48
C TYR A 195 -23.33 -6.54 2.51
N SER A 196 -24.55 -6.31 3.01
CA SER A 196 -25.75 -6.01 2.23
C SER A 196 -25.73 -4.65 1.54
N GLU A 197 -24.98 -3.68 2.09
CA GLU A 197 -24.85 -2.35 1.50
C GLU A 197 -23.98 -2.43 0.25
N SER A 198 -24.22 -1.53 -0.70
CA SER A 198 -23.40 -1.47 -1.90
C SER A 198 -21.94 -1.11 -1.59
N LEU A 199 -21.02 -1.66 -2.37
CA LEU A 199 -19.60 -1.35 -2.20
C LEU A 199 -19.31 0.13 -2.53
N HIS A 200 -20.05 0.70 -3.48
CA HIS A 200 -19.90 2.09 -3.86
C HIS A 200 -20.25 3.04 -2.71
N LEU A 201 -21.35 2.78 -1.97
CA LEU A 201 -21.71 3.56 -0.78
C LEU A 201 -20.65 3.47 0.32
N GLN A 202 -20.17 2.27 0.62
CA GLN A 202 -19.13 2.06 1.62
C GLN A 202 -17.81 2.77 1.25
N ASN A 203 -17.48 2.78 -0.05
CA ASN A 203 -16.34 3.51 -0.58
C ASN A 203 -16.53 5.03 -0.50
N ILE A 204 -17.73 5.54 -0.75
CA ILE A 204 -18.04 6.97 -0.54
C ILE A 204 -17.76 7.36 0.91
N PHE A 205 -18.25 6.59 1.89
CA PHE A 205 -17.95 6.86 3.31
C PHE A 205 -16.45 6.82 3.60
N LEU A 206 -15.72 5.83 3.10
CA LEU A 206 -14.28 5.75 3.33
C LEU A 206 -13.52 6.93 2.71
N TYR A 207 -13.78 7.22 1.44
CA TYR A 207 -13.03 8.23 0.67
C TYR A 207 -13.45 9.65 1.02
N THR A 208 -14.66 9.91 1.53
CA THR A 208 -15.02 11.23 2.08
C THR A 208 -14.14 11.61 3.28
N TYR A 209 -13.92 10.71 4.24
CA TYR A 209 -13.00 10.98 5.34
C TYR A 209 -11.54 11.02 4.86
N GLY A 210 -11.15 10.13 3.93
CA GLY A 210 -9.81 10.10 3.36
C GLY A 210 -9.43 11.38 2.60
N THR A 211 -10.34 11.90 1.77
CA THR A 211 -10.16 13.17 1.04
C THR A 211 -10.02 14.34 2.00
N PHE A 212 -10.87 14.42 3.03
CA PHE A 212 -10.82 15.48 4.03
C PHE A 212 -9.47 15.53 4.76
N LEU A 213 -8.97 14.37 5.23
CA LEU A 213 -7.67 14.30 5.92
C LEU A 213 -6.49 14.65 5.00
N ASN A 214 -6.49 14.15 3.76
CA ASN A 214 -5.43 14.46 2.81
C ASN A 214 -5.49 15.91 2.32
N LEU A 215 -6.67 16.53 2.27
CA LEU A 215 -6.81 17.95 1.97
C LEU A 215 -6.12 18.80 3.05
N ILE A 216 -6.32 18.47 4.33
CA ILE A 216 -5.64 19.15 5.45
C ILE A 216 -4.12 19.04 5.31
N SER A 217 -3.60 17.84 4.99
CA SER A 217 -2.17 17.62 4.77
C SER A 217 -1.64 18.41 3.56
N ALA A 218 -2.37 18.43 2.44
CA ALA A 218 -2.00 19.20 1.26
C ALA A 218 -1.95 20.70 1.57
N ILE A 219 -2.94 21.25 2.27
CA ILE A 219 -2.97 22.65 2.70
C ILE A 219 -1.80 22.96 3.64
N SER A 220 -1.54 22.10 4.63
CA SER A 220 -0.41 22.26 5.56
C SER A 220 0.94 22.31 4.83
N MET A 221 1.13 21.42 3.86
CA MET A 221 2.33 21.43 3.03
C MET A 221 2.42 22.68 2.15
N MET A 222 1.31 23.12 1.56
CA MET A 222 1.28 24.36 0.77
C MET A 222 1.64 25.59 1.60
N ILE A 223 1.15 25.70 2.84
CA ILE A 223 1.49 26.81 3.75
C ILE A 223 2.98 26.78 4.11
N THR A 224 3.56 25.58 4.27
CA THR A 224 4.98 25.44 4.59
C THR A 224 5.85 25.77 3.38
N THR A 225 5.39 25.39 2.18
CA THR A 225 6.09 25.65 0.92
C THR A 225 5.93 27.11 0.47
N SER A 226 4.81 27.77 0.74
CA SER A 226 4.60 29.17 0.36
C SER A 226 5.53 30.13 1.11
N LYS A 227 5.99 29.75 2.31
CA LYS A 227 7.02 30.48 3.06
C LYS A 227 8.39 30.43 2.38
N THR A 228 8.65 29.44 1.53
CA THR A 228 9.93 29.23 0.84
C THR A 228 9.87 29.60 -0.64
N ILE A 229 8.73 29.39 -1.30
CA ILE A 229 8.50 29.66 -2.71
C ILE A 229 7.20 30.46 -2.80
N ASN A 230 7.26 31.71 -3.28
CA ASN A 230 6.13 32.65 -3.32
C ASN A 230 4.95 32.23 -4.24
N ASN A 231 4.89 30.98 -4.69
CA ASN A 231 3.85 30.44 -5.57
C ASN A 231 3.12 29.27 -4.89
N LEU A 232 1.82 29.45 -4.65
CA LEU A 232 0.90 28.40 -4.25
C LEU A 232 0.45 27.62 -5.48
N ASN A 233 1.10 26.48 -5.76
CA ASN A 233 0.68 25.62 -6.86
C ASN A 233 0.51 24.16 -6.43
N LEU A 234 -0.75 23.71 -6.35
CA LEU A 234 -1.13 22.33 -6.00
C LEU A 234 -0.52 21.29 -6.94
N PHE A 235 -0.35 21.64 -8.21
CA PHE A 235 0.15 20.74 -9.26
C PHE A 235 1.63 20.95 -9.56
N HIS A 236 2.37 21.58 -8.65
CA HIS A 236 3.80 21.77 -8.84
C HIS A 236 4.52 20.42 -9.02
N GLY A 237 5.29 20.29 -10.09
CA GLY A 237 6.07 19.09 -10.40
C GLY A 237 5.26 17.93 -10.97
N PHE A 238 3.97 18.12 -11.31
CA PHE A 238 3.19 17.10 -11.99
C PHE A 238 3.63 16.97 -13.45
N THR A 239 3.90 15.74 -13.87
CA THR A 239 4.29 15.37 -15.24
C THR A 239 3.30 14.34 -15.79
N PHE A 240 3.47 13.92 -17.05
CA PHE A 240 2.67 12.84 -17.60
C PHE A 240 2.73 11.55 -16.74
N TYR A 241 3.93 11.20 -16.24
CA TYR A 241 4.11 10.03 -15.38
C TYR A 241 3.41 10.16 -14.02
N THR A 242 3.36 11.36 -13.42
CA THR A 242 2.62 11.54 -12.16
C THR A 242 1.12 11.34 -12.35
N TRP A 243 0.56 11.78 -13.48
CA TRP A 243 -0.84 11.50 -13.81
C TRP A 243 -1.09 10.01 -14.04
N LEU A 244 -0.15 9.30 -14.65
CA LEU A 244 -0.21 7.85 -14.81
C LEU A 244 -0.17 7.14 -13.44
N ILE A 245 0.65 7.62 -12.50
CA ILE A 245 0.63 7.15 -11.09
C ILE A 245 -0.74 7.40 -10.45
N VAL A 246 -1.32 8.60 -10.62
CA VAL A 246 -2.64 8.91 -10.07
C VAL A 246 -3.70 7.94 -10.60
N ILE A 247 -3.77 7.73 -11.92
CA ILE A 247 -4.76 6.85 -12.54
C ILE A 247 -4.59 5.41 -12.04
N THR A 248 -3.36 4.89 -12.06
CA THR A 248 -3.06 3.52 -11.60
C THR A 248 -3.37 3.34 -10.11
N GLN A 249 -3.09 4.34 -9.27
CA GLN A 249 -3.41 4.29 -7.83
C GLN A 249 -4.90 4.41 -7.52
N VAL A 250 -5.65 5.18 -8.30
CA VAL A 250 -7.13 5.23 -8.21
C VAL A 250 -7.70 3.84 -8.49
N LEU A 251 -7.29 3.21 -9.59
CA LEU A 251 -7.72 1.85 -9.95
C LEU A 251 -7.29 0.83 -8.89
N ASN A 252 -6.05 0.91 -8.40
CA ASN A 252 -5.52 0.05 -7.34
C ASN A 252 -6.38 0.17 -6.06
N GLY A 253 -6.75 1.38 -5.64
CA GLY A 253 -7.58 1.59 -4.45
C GLY A 253 -9.00 1.04 -4.60
N LEU A 254 -9.62 1.27 -5.77
CA LEU A 254 -10.97 0.78 -6.07
C LEU A 254 -11.00 -0.75 -6.12
N ILE A 255 -10.06 -1.37 -6.82
CA ILE A 255 -9.99 -2.83 -6.92
C ILE A 255 -9.61 -3.47 -5.58
N MET A 256 -8.75 -2.82 -4.77
CA MET A 256 -8.46 -3.28 -3.41
C MET A 256 -9.74 -3.36 -2.56
N SER A 257 -10.63 -2.37 -2.66
CA SER A 257 -11.89 -2.39 -1.88
C SER A 257 -12.74 -3.62 -2.22
N VAL A 258 -12.78 -4.01 -3.50
CA VAL A 258 -13.49 -5.21 -3.98
C VAL A 258 -12.83 -6.48 -3.44
N ILE A 259 -11.49 -6.58 -3.54
CA ILE A 259 -10.74 -7.74 -3.00
C ILE A 259 -10.97 -7.90 -1.50
N ILE A 260 -10.97 -6.81 -0.74
CA ILE A 260 -11.14 -6.85 0.71
C ILE A 260 -12.59 -7.23 1.07
N LYS A 261 -13.59 -6.65 0.40
CA LYS A 261 -15.00 -6.95 0.66
C LYS A 261 -15.34 -8.41 0.38
N TYR A 262 -14.95 -8.92 -0.79
CA TYR A 262 -15.34 -10.26 -1.24
C TYR A 262 -14.34 -11.37 -0.91
N SER A 263 -13.13 -11.02 -0.47
CA SER A 263 -12.10 -12.01 -0.19
C SER A 263 -11.50 -11.82 1.21
N SER A 264 -10.29 -11.27 1.35
CA SER A 264 -9.70 -10.99 2.67
C SER A 264 -8.51 -10.05 2.58
N ASN A 265 -8.16 -9.46 3.71
CA ASN A 265 -6.95 -8.69 3.89
C ASN A 265 -5.67 -9.56 3.83
N ILE A 266 -5.79 -10.88 3.95
CA ILE A 266 -4.67 -11.81 3.71
C ILE A 266 -4.39 -11.94 2.21
N ILE A 267 -5.44 -11.99 1.37
CA ILE A 267 -5.28 -11.96 -0.10
C ILE A 267 -4.59 -10.67 -0.54
N ARG A 268 -4.89 -9.54 0.10
CA ARG A 268 -4.15 -8.28 -0.10
C ARG A 268 -2.63 -8.48 0.11
N LEU A 269 -2.19 -9.18 1.14
CA LEU A 269 -0.77 -9.43 1.39
C LEU A 269 -0.12 -10.26 0.27
N PHE A 270 -0.83 -11.29 -0.21
CA PHE A 270 -0.36 -12.09 -1.36
C PHE A 270 -0.27 -11.24 -2.63
N VAL A 271 -1.28 -10.41 -2.93
CA VAL A 271 -1.26 -9.49 -4.07
C VAL A 271 -0.05 -8.56 -4.02
N ILE A 272 0.24 -7.97 -2.85
CA ILE A 272 1.40 -7.10 -2.65
C ILE A 272 2.72 -7.89 -2.80
N SER A 273 2.75 -9.16 -2.42
CA SER A 273 3.98 -9.97 -2.55
C SER A 273 4.21 -10.39 -3.99
N PHE A 274 3.16 -10.80 -4.71
CA PHE A 274 3.25 -11.12 -6.14
C PHE A 274 3.57 -9.88 -6.99
N SER A 275 3.18 -8.67 -6.56
CA SER A 275 3.48 -7.46 -7.32
C SER A 275 4.97 -7.12 -7.32
N LEU A 276 5.74 -7.56 -6.32
CA LEU A 276 7.21 -7.45 -6.29
C LEU A 276 7.85 -8.16 -7.49
N ILE A 277 7.25 -9.27 -7.94
CA ILE A 277 7.72 -10.01 -9.12
C ILE A 277 7.52 -9.16 -10.37
N ILE A 278 6.35 -8.55 -10.52
CA ILE A 278 6.08 -7.63 -11.64
C ILE A 278 7.01 -6.42 -11.60
N THR A 279 7.27 -5.85 -10.42
CA THR A 279 8.25 -4.77 -10.25
C THR A 279 9.61 -5.19 -10.78
N ALA A 280 10.13 -6.35 -10.39
CA ALA A 280 11.43 -6.82 -10.87
C ALA A 280 11.46 -7.04 -12.39
N PHE A 281 10.41 -7.62 -12.98
CA PHE A 281 10.32 -7.77 -14.43
C PHE A 281 10.32 -6.43 -15.15
N LEU A 282 9.50 -5.47 -14.70
CA LEU A 282 9.47 -4.12 -15.26
C LEU A 282 10.82 -3.42 -15.10
N SER A 283 11.49 -3.56 -13.94
CA SER A 283 12.82 -3.02 -13.70
C SER A 283 13.89 -3.63 -14.61
N PHE A 284 13.80 -4.93 -14.93
CA PHE A 284 14.68 -5.57 -15.91
C PHE A 284 14.47 -5.01 -17.32
N PHE A 285 13.22 -4.85 -17.76
CA PHE A 285 12.93 -4.36 -19.11
C PHE A 285 13.23 -2.87 -19.30
N ILE A 286 12.93 -2.03 -18.29
CA ILE A 286 13.00 -0.57 -18.41
C ILE A 286 14.38 -0.04 -18.00
N PHE A 287 14.97 -0.59 -16.94
CA PHE A 287 16.24 -0.11 -16.38
C PHE A 287 17.40 -1.07 -16.62
N HIS A 288 17.19 -2.18 -17.32
CA HIS A 288 18.21 -3.21 -17.58
C HIS A 288 18.88 -3.74 -16.30
N ILE A 289 18.14 -3.78 -15.19
CA ILE A 289 18.63 -4.31 -13.91
C ILE A 289 18.61 -5.83 -13.95
N ASN A 290 19.77 -6.47 -13.81
CA ASN A 290 19.90 -7.92 -13.83
C ASN A 290 19.22 -8.59 -12.63
N PHE A 291 18.60 -9.75 -12.87
CA PHE A 291 18.08 -10.60 -11.79
C PHE A 291 19.23 -11.18 -10.97
N ASN A 292 19.07 -11.19 -9.66
CA ASN A 292 20.00 -11.86 -8.75
C ASN A 292 19.39 -13.15 -8.18
N ILE A 293 20.23 -13.95 -7.52
CA ILE A 293 19.79 -15.21 -6.89
C ILE A 293 18.66 -14.97 -5.85
N TYR A 294 18.70 -13.82 -5.17
CA TYR A 294 17.69 -13.44 -4.17
C TYR A 294 16.30 -13.28 -4.77
N PHE A 295 16.19 -12.76 -6.00
CA PHE A 295 14.94 -12.68 -6.73
C PHE A 295 14.33 -14.07 -6.96
N PHE A 296 15.13 -15.04 -7.44
CA PHE A 296 14.63 -16.40 -7.68
C PHE A 296 14.22 -17.11 -6.38
N ILE A 297 14.99 -16.94 -5.31
CA ILE A 297 14.63 -17.46 -3.97
C ILE A 297 13.32 -16.84 -3.50
N SER A 298 13.16 -15.52 -3.62
CA SER A 298 11.92 -14.82 -3.27
C SER A 298 10.73 -15.31 -4.09
N PHE A 299 10.90 -15.46 -5.41
CA PHE A 299 9.87 -15.95 -6.31
C PHE A 299 9.35 -17.34 -5.91
N VAL A 300 10.27 -18.29 -5.71
CA VAL A 300 9.93 -19.65 -5.30
C VAL A 300 9.26 -19.65 -3.93
N THR A 301 9.80 -18.90 -2.95
CA THR A 301 9.24 -18.85 -1.60
C THR A 301 7.82 -18.23 -1.56
N ILE A 302 7.54 -17.20 -2.36
CA ILE A 302 6.20 -16.61 -2.48
C ILE A 302 5.21 -17.60 -3.10
N ILE A 303 5.61 -18.35 -4.12
CA ILE A 303 4.76 -19.40 -4.73
C ILE A 303 4.50 -20.55 -3.76
N CYS A 304 5.53 -21.00 -3.05
CA CYS A 304 5.39 -22.01 -1.99
C CYS A 304 4.46 -21.52 -0.87
N ALA A 305 4.60 -20.27 -0.42
CA ALA A 305 3.70 -19.67 0.56
C ALA A 305 2.25 -19.64 0.08
N PHE A 306 2.01 -19.23 -1.17
CA PHE A 306 0.67 -19.16 -1.74
C PHE A 306 0.04 -20.55 -1.85
N SER A 307 0.75 -21.50 -2.45
CA SER A 307 0.27 -22.88 -2.57
C SER A 307 -0.01 -23.50 -1.20
N LEU A 308 0.88 -23.34 -0.22
CA LEU A 308 0.69 -23.88 1.13
C LEU A 308 -0.50 -23.24 1.85
N TYR A 309 -0.78 -21.96 1.64
CA TYR A 309 -1.92 -21.29 2.25
C TYR A 309 -3.28 -21.77 1.70
N TYR A 310 -3.36 -22.03 0.39
CA TYR A 310 -4.60 -22.41 -0.30
C TYR A 310 -4.77 -23.91 -0.53
N THR A 311 -3.73 -24.71 -0.29
CA THR A 311 -3.88 -26.17 -0.29
C THR A 311 -4.87 -26.53 0.81
N LYS A 312 -5.97 -27.15 0.41
CA LYS A 312 -7.02 -27.61 1.33
C LYS A 312 -6.35 -28.56 2.32
N SER A 313 -6.39 -28.24 3.61
CA SER A 313 -6.05 -29.19 4.67
C SER A 313 -6.97 -30.39 4.50
N ILE A 314 -6.45 -31.49 3.98
CA ILE A 314 -7.16 -32.78 3.86
C ILE A 314 -7.46 -33.36 5.26
N THR A 315 -6.98 -32.73 6.33
CA THR A 315 -7.01 -33.26 7.70
C THR A 315 -7.81 -32.37 8.66
N SER A 316 -9.11 -32.18 8.42
CA SER A 316 -10.03 -31.68 9.46
C SER A 316 -11.46 -32.22 9.33
N ASN A 317 -11.58 -33.50 8.98
CA ASN A 317 -12.80 -34.30 9.12
C ASN A 317 -12.39 -35.73 9.56
N VAL A 318 -11.94 -35.86 10.81
CA VAL A 318 -12.11 -37.06 11.64
C VAL A 318 -12.32 -36.58 13.07
#